data_AF-A0A9D9NYJ8-F1
#
_entry.id   AF-A0A9D9NYJ8-F1
#
_cell.length_a   1.000
_cell.length_b   1.000
_cell.length_c   1.000
_cell.angle_alpha   90.00
_cell.angle_beta   90.00
_cell.angle_gamma   90.00
#
_symmetry.space_group_name_H-M   'P 1'
#
loop_
_entity.id
_entity.type
_entity.pdbx_description
1 polymer ?
#
loop_
_entity_poly.entity_id
_entity_poly.type
_entity_poly.pdbx_seq_one_letter_code
_entity_poly.pdbx_strand_id
1 'polypeptide(L)' 'LMQRSDDTPEAIARRLETYEQQTAPLLDYYRARDLVIDIDGNRPIDVVTHDLLVALESRLAHNPCRSS' A
#
# COMPACT_ATOMS: atom_id res chain seq x y z
N LEU A 1 -1.22 24.02 16.75
CA LEU A 1 -0.98 23.09 15.63
C LEU A 1 0.40 23.45 15.07
N MET A 2 1.44 22.64 15.28
CA MET A 2 2.74 22.86 14.61
C MET A 2 2.74 22.05 13.32
N GLN A 3 2.83 22.74 12.19
CA GLN A 3 3.12 22.13 10.89
C GLN A 3 4.58 21.70 10.88
N ARG A 4 4.88 20.48 10.40
CA ARG A 4 6.26 19.99 10.41
C ARG A 4 7.08 20.82 9.43
N SER A 5 8.34 21.05 9.77
CA SER A 5 9.31 21.78 8.93
C SER A 5 9.57 21.14 7.56
N ASP A 6 9.13 19.90 7.35
CA ASP A 6 9.23 19.15 6.09
C ASP A 6 8.03 19.34 5.14
N ASP A 7 7.00 20.11 5.52
CA ASP A 7 5.79 20.33 4.70
C ASP A 7 5.94 21.53 3.77
N THR A 8 7.06 21.61 3.02
CA THR A 8 7.18 22.55 1.90
C THR A 8 6.74 21.89 0.60
N PRO A 9 6.14 22.64 -0.34
CA PRO A 9 5.72 22.08 -1.62
C PRO A 9 6.89 21.43 -2.39
N GLU A 10 8.11 21.95 -2.26
CA GLU A 10 9.32 21.38 -2.85
C GLU A 10 9.68 20.03 -2.24
N ALA A 11 9.54 19.86 -0.92
CA ALA A 11 9.79 18.60 -0.24
C ALA A 11 8.75 17.54 -0.62
N ILE A 12 7.48 17.93 -0.81
CA ILE A 12 6.40 17.05 -1.29
C ILE A 12 6.70 16.60 -2.73
N ALA A 13 7.06 17.53 -3.62
CA ALA A 13 7.40 17.21 -5.00
C ALA A 13 8.57 16.21 -5.09
N ARG A 14 9.63 16.43 -4.30
CA ARG A 14 10.80 15.53 -4.27
C ARG A 14 10.46 14.14 -3.71
N ARG A 15 9.55 14.05 -2.74
CA ARG A 15 9.05 12.77 -2.22
C ARG A 15 8.24 12.01 -3.28
N LEU A 16 7.38 12.70 -4.02
CA LEU A 16 6.61 12.11 -5.12
C LEU A 16 7.52 11.62 -6.25
N GLU A 17 8.50 12.43 -6.67
CA GLU A 17 9.49 12.03 -7.68
C GLU A 17 10.28 10.78 -7.24
N THR A 18 10.70 10.73 -5.97
CA THR A 18 11.41 9.56 -5.43
C THR A 18 10.52 8.32 -5.45
N TYR A 19 9.24 8.46 -5.10
CA TYR A 19 8.27 7.36 -5.16
C TYR A 19 8.08 6.85 -6.59
N GLU A 20 7.95 7.73 -7.57
CA GLU A 20 7.80 7.36 -8.98
C GLU A 20 9.05 6.65 -9.51
N GLN A 21 10.25 7.08 -9.13
CA GLN A 21 11.50 6.49 -9.62
C GLN A 21 11.83 5.15 -8.97
N GLN A 22 11.55 4.98 -7.68
CA GLN A 22 12.07 3.85 -6.91
C GLN A 22 10.98 2.87 -6.47
N THR A 23 9.80 3.37 -6.11
CA THR A 23 8.74 2.56 -5.50
C THR A 23 7.73 2.07 -6.54
N ALA A 24 7.39 2.88 -7.54
CA ALA A 24 6.44 2.50 -8.58
C ALA A 24 6.90 1.26 -9.41
N PRO A 25 8.17 1.15 -9.85
CA PRO A 25 8.62 -0.04 -10.59
C PRO A 25 8.58 -1.32 -9.75
N LEU A 26 8.79 -1.18 -8.43
CA LEU A 26 8.70 -2.30 -7.49
C LEU A 26 7.25 -2.79 -7.35
N LEU A 27 6.28 -1.86 -7.34
CA LEU A 27 4.86 -2.18 -7.31
C LEU A 27 4.46 -2.96 -8.57
N ASP A 28 4.93 -2.53 -9.75
CA ASP A 28 4.67 -3.23 -11.01
C ASP A 28 5.27 -4.65 -11.01
N TYR A 29 6.47 -4.81 -10.46
CA TYR A 29 7.11 -6.11 -10.29
C TYR A 29 6.28 -7.08 -9.43
N TYR A 30 5.68 -6.59 -8.33
CA TYR A 30 4.82 -7.41 -7.48
C TYR A 30 3.42 -7.62 -8.06
N ARG A 31 2.86 -6.63 -8.77
CA ARG A 31 1.57 -6.75 -9.48
C ARG A 31 1.62 -7.84 -10.54
N ALA A 32 2.70 -7.90 -11.32
CA ALA A 32 2.90 -8.95 -12.33
C ALA A 32 2.95 -10.38 -11.76
N ARG A 33 3.10 -10.54 -10.44
CA ARG A 33 3.17 -11.83 -9.74
C ARG A 33 1.89 -12.17 -8.96
N ASP A 34 0.84 -11.36 -9.10
CA ASP A 34 -0.40 -11.55 -8.35
C ASP A 34 -0.19 -11.52 -6.81
N LEU A 35 0.79 -10.71 -6.37
CA LEU A 35 1.14 -10.55 -4.95
C LEU A 35 0.61 -9.25 -4.35
N VAL A 36 0.00 -8.37 -5.16
CA VAL A 36 -0.50 -7.06 -4.75
C VAL A 36 -2.02 -7.09 -4.71
N ILE A 37 -2.58 -6.59 -3.61
CA ILE A 37 -4.00 -6.34 -3.45
C ILE A 37 -4.17 -4.82 -3.29
N ASP A 38 -4.83 -4.17 -4.24
CA ASP A 38 -5.13 -2.73 -4.18
C ASP A 38 -6.36 -2.51 -3.28
N ILE A 39 -6.23 -1.63 -2.28
CA ILE A 39 -7.29 -1.24 -1.34
C ILE A 39 -7.46 0.28 -1.41
N ASP A 40 -8.70 0.76 -1.55
CA ASP A 40 -9.01 2.18 -1.63
C ASP A 40 -8.92 2.86 -0.25
N GLY A 41 -7.84 3.61 -0.04
CA GLY A 41 -7.59 4.36 1.20
C GLY A 41 -8.40 5.64 1.37
N ASN A 42 -9.19 6.08 0.39
CA ASN A 42 -10.05 7.28 0.52
C ASN A 42 -11.39 6.97 1.22
N ARG A 43 -11.65 5.71 1.57
CA ARG A 43 -12.85 5.27 2.28
C ARG A 43 -12.71 5.52 3.79
N PRO A 44 -13.82 5.49 4.56
CA PRO A 44 -13.76 5.57 6.02
C PRO A 44 -12.84 4.50 6.62
N ILE A 45 -12.16 4.82 7.71
CA ILE A 45 -11.14 3.95 8.32
C ILE A 45 -11.67 2.55 8.66
N ASP A 46 -12.91 2.46 9.16
CA ASP A 46 -13.54 1.19 9.50
C ASP A 46 -13.71 0.28 8.28
N VAL A 47 -14.00 0.90 7.13
CA VAL A 47 -14.20 0.22 5.86
C VAL A 47 -12.86 -0.26 5.29
N VAL A 48 -11.83 0.59 5.30
CA VAL A 48 -10.48 0.21 4.87
C VAL A 48 -9.93 -0.92 5.72
N THR A 49 -10.15 -0.86 7.04
CA THR A 49 -9.72 -1.90 7.98
C THR A 49 -10.41 -3.23 7.68
N HIS A 50 -11.72 -3.19 7.42
CA HIS A 50 -12.47 -4.38 7.04
C HIS A 50 -11.96 -5.00 5.73
N ASP A 51 -11.78 -4.20 4.67
CA ASP A 51 -11.27 -4.66 3.38
C ASP A 51 -9.88 -5.32 3.54
N LEU A 52 -9.03 -4.74 4.38
CA LEU A 52 -7.68 -5.25 4.65
C LEU A 52 -7.72 -6.62 5.36
N LEU A 53 -8.58 -6.78 6.35
CA LEU A 53 -8.75 -8.07 7.04
C LEU A 53 -9.27 -9.15 6.08
N VAL A 54 -10.29 -8.83 5.27
CA VAL A 54 -10.86 -9.75 4.28
C VAL A 54 -9.81 -10.17 3.25
N ALA A 55 -8.98 -9.24 2.77
CA ALA A 55 -7.89 -9.51 1.84
C ALA A 55 -6.84 -10.47 2.43
N LEU A 56 -6.47 -10.25 3.69
CA LEU A 56 -5.51 -11.12 4.40
C LEU A 56 -6.08 -12.53 4.62
N GLU A 57 -7.31 -12.65 5.10
CA GLU A 57 -7.98 -13.94 5.33
C GLU A 57 -8.10 -14.74 4.03
N SER A 58 -8.56 -14.07 2.96
CA SER A 58 -8.66 -14.70 1.63
C SER A 58 -7.32 -15.25 1.19
N ARG A 59 -6.23 -14.49 1.39
CA ARG A 59 -4.89 -14.91 0.98
C ARG A 59 -4.29 -16.02 1.85
N LEU A 60 -4.61 -16.05 3.15
CA LEU A 60 -4.22 -17.14 4.04
C LEU A 60 -4.99 -18.44 3.70
N ALA A 61 -6.27 -18.34 3.40
CA ALA A 61 -7.12 -19.48 3.02
C ALA A 61 -6.69 -20.12 1.68
N HIS A 62 -6.20 -19.32 0.73
CA HIS A 62 -5.71 -19.80 -0.57
C HIS A 62 -4.26 -20.33 -0.54
N ASN A 63 -3.62 -20.42 0.62
CA ASN A 63 -2.24 -20.91 0.74
C ASN A 63 -2.22 -22.33 1.35
N PRO A 64 -2.36 -23.40 0.54
CA PRO A 64 -2.56 -24.77 1.03
C PRO A 64 -1.34 -25.40 1.74
N CYS A 65 -0.25 -24.65 1.96
CA CYS A 65 1.01 -25.19 2.50
C CYS A 65 1.65 -24.32 3.59
N ARG A 66 0.88 -23.90 4.60
CA ARG A 66 1.45 -23.26 5.81
C ARG A 66 0.90 -23.80 7.14
N SER A 67 0.56 -25.09 7.16
CA SER A 67 0.43 -25.86 8.40
C SER A 67 1.49 -26.97 8.40
N SER A 68 2.65 -26.67 8.98
CA SER A 68 3.54 -27.66 9.59
C SER A 68 3.73 -27.25 11.04
#